data_AF-A0A7K9NVZ8-F1
#
_entry.id   AF-A0A7K9NVZ8-F1
#
_cell.length_a   1.000
_cell.length_b   1.000
_cell.length_c   1.000
_cell.angle_alpha   90.00
_cell.angle_beta   90.00
_cell.angle_gamma   90.00
#
_symmetry.space_group_name_H-M   'P 1'
#
loop_
_entity.id
_entity.type
_entity.pdbx_description
1 polymer ?
#
loop_
_entity_poly.entity_id
_entity_poly.type
_entity_poly.pdbx_seq_one_letter_code
_entity_poly.pdbx_strand_id
1 'polypeptide(L)'
;EMAKQNSPSLAEVVKRVAEQQQSQVSDIEKRKAVLFQLQAKCQQLEKEMNSILLETKTTEREIHLQDDAIEVKKYQCENLEAQVRALYSENLKLRCDAERAQEEFEMILARNNEYREKIKAHKHLFWEMESKMPVMIELAKKKAVVEELKTKKEELTCDLQNPEGSVIKQVQEEITLLKTEITTLKDFIDKKTDLLEEEKKKHAKLRKEIEVQNKRYDAILKRLHCQLNKVHSNKRQWHWNIQQLEKKAAELRKCLGVAELQNI
;
A
#
# COMPACT_ATOMS: atom_id res chain seq x y z
N GLU A 1 94.99 158.75 -8.98
CA GLU A 1 93.78 158.68 -9.81
C GLU A 1 93.98 157.75 -11.00
N MET A 2 92.85 157.23 -11.48
CA MET A 2 92.56 156.55 -12.76
C MET A 2 92.83 155.04 -12.90
N ALA A 3 91.69 154.33 -12.95
CA ALA A 3 91.49 152.93 -13.29
C ALA A 3 91.88 152.61 -14.74
N LYS A 4 92.49 151.44 -14.96
CA LYS A 4 92.65 150.83 -16.28
C LYS A 4 91.72 149.64 -16.40
N GLN A 5 90.70 149.81 -17.25
CA GLN A 5 89.86 148.76 -17.79
C GLN A 5 90.73 147.73 -18.53
N ASN A 6 90.66 146.47 -18.11
CA ASN A 6 91.04 145.34 -18.95
C ASN A 6 89.77 144.62 -19.37
N SER A 7 89.12 145.18 -20.40
CA SER A 7 88.17 144.44 -21.23
C SER A 7 88.91 143.26 -21.88
N PRO A 8 88.35 142.03 -21.84
CA PRO A 8 88.98 140.89 -22.46
C PRO A 8 89.17 141.16 -23.97
N SER A 9 90.31 140.76 -24.52
CA SER A 9 90.57 141.00 -25.95
C SER A 9 89.56 140.20 -26.79
N LEU A 10 89.19 140.70 -27.97
CA LEU A 10 88.25 140.05 -28.88
C LEU A 10 88.58 138.57 -29.11
N ALA A 11 89.85 138.19 -29.12
CA ALA A 11 90.31 136.81 -29.27
C ALA A 11 89.93 135.91 -28.07
N GLU A 12 89.94 136.41 -26.84
CA GLU A 12 89.52 135.65 -25.65
C GLU A 12 88.00 135.48 -25.58
N VAL A 13 87.24 136.50 -26.00
CA VAL A 13 85.78 136.40 -26.12
C VAL A 13 85.39 135.39 -27.19
N VAL A 14 86.04 135.42 -28.36
CA VAL A 14 85.81 134.45 -29.45
C VAL A 14 86.20 133.04 -29.01
N LYS A 15 87.30 132.86 -28.28
CA LYS A 15 87.72 131.54 -27.75
C LYS A 15 86.70 130.98 -26.75
N ARG A 16 86.22 131.80 -25.80
CA ARG A 16 85.16 131.40 -24.86
C ARG A 16 83.85 131.06 -25.56
N VAL A 17 83.47 131.82 -26.59
CA VAL A 17 82.28 131.52 -27.41
C VAL A 17 82.44 130.21 -28.18
N ALA A 18 83.62 129.93 -28.73
CA ALA A 18 83.91 128.67 -29.43
C ALA A 18 83.91 127.47 -28.47
N GLU A 19 84.52 127.58 -27.28
CA GLU A 19 84.49 126.55 -26.24
C GLU A 19 83.06 126.30 -25.73
N GLN A 20 82.27 127.37 -25.56
CA GLN A 20 80.86 127.28 -25.18
C GLN A 20 80.00 126.65 -26.28
N GLN A 21 80.25 126.97 -27.56
CA GLN A 21 79.60 126.32 -28.69
C GLN A 21 79.98 124.85 -28.76
N GLN A 22 81.25 124.49 -28.58
CA GLN A 22 81.70 123.09 -28.59
C GLN A 22 81.07 122.29 -27.43
N SER A 23 80.95 122.88 -26.24
CA SER A 23 80.24 122.27 -25.10
C SER A 23 78.75 122.10 -25.39
N GLN A 24 78.10 123.11 -25.97
CA GLN A 24 76.68 123.01 -26.36
C GLN A 24 76.47 121.93 -27.43
N VAL A 25 77.34 121.83 -28.43
CA VAL A 25 77.26 120.79 -29.48
C VAL A 25 77.42 119.40 -28.85
N SER A 26 78.40 119.21 -27.97
CA SER A 26 78.59 117.93 -27.25
C SER A 26 77.38 117.57 -26.38
N ASP A 27 76.79 118.54 -25.69
CA ASP A 27 75.58 118.31 -24.89
C ASP A 27 74.34 118.00 -25.74
N ILE A 28 74.20 118.67 -26.91
CA ILE A 28 73.16 118.37 -27.89
C ILE A 28 73.31 116.94 -28.44
N GLU A 29 74.53 116.51 -28.76
CA GLU A 29 74.80 115.15 -29.23
C GLU A 29 74.47 114.09 -28.17
N LYS A 30 74.86 114.30 -26.91
CA LYS A 30 74.49 113.41 -25.79
C LYS A 30 72.97 113.34 -25.61
N ARG A 31 72.28 114.48 -25.61
CA ARG A 31 70.81 114.55 -25.51
C ARG A 31 70.14 113.83 -26.69
N LYS A 32 70.68 113.96 -27.90
CA LYS A 32 70.20 113.27 -29.10
C LYS A 32 70.36 111.75 -29.00
N ALA A 33 71.49 111.27 -28.49
CA ALA A 33 71.73 109.85 -28.25
C ALA A 33 70.74 109.27 -27.22
N VAL A 34 70.50 109.99 -26.12
CA VAL A 34 69.48 109.61 -25.11
C VAL A 34 68.07 109.61 -25.73
N LEU A 35 67.73 110.61 -26.55
CA LEU A 35 66.46 110.67 -27.26
C LEU A 35 66.25 109.45 -28.16
N PHE A 36 67.26 109.04 -28.94
CA PHE A 36 67.16 107.84 -29.78
C PHE A 36 67.01 106.56 -28.95
N GLN A 37 67.72 106.44 -27.84
CA GLN A 37 67.58 105.29 -26.94
C GLN A 37 66.17 105.21 -26.32
N LEU A 38 65.64 106.34 -25.86
CA LEU A 38 64.28 106.42 -25.34
C LEU A 38 63.26 106.08 -26.42
N GLN A 39 63.43 106.60 -27.64
CA GLN A 39 62.54 106.31 -28.77
C GLN A 39 62.54 104.81 -29.11
N ALA A 40 63.71 104.16 -29.17
CA ALA A 40 63.82 102.72 -29.39
C ALA A 40 63.13 101.91 -28.28
N LYS A 41 63.29 102.33 -27.02
CA LYS A 41 62.65 101.69 -25.87
C LYS A 41 61.13 101.86 -25.89
N CYS A 42 60.63 103.03 -26.25
CA CYS A 42 59.19 103.26 -26.44
C CYS A 42 58.61 102.35 -27.54
N GLN A 43 59.28 102.24 -28.68
CA GLN A 43 58.85 101.33 -29.76
C GLN A 43 58.86 99.86 -29.35
N GLN A 44 59.86 99.44 -28.56
CA GLN A 44 59.93 98.07 -28.05
C GLN A 44 58.78 97.78 -27.07
N LEU A 45 58.54 98.68 -26.10
CA LEU A 45 57.43 98.56 -25.16
C LEU A 45 56.07 98.56 -25.87
N GLU A 46 55.91 99.35 -26.94
CA GLU A 46 54.69 99.38 -27.75
C GLU A 46 54.43 98.03 -28.46
N LYS A 47 55.48 97.37 -28.98
CA LYS A 47 55.38 96.03 -29.54
C LYS A 47 55.00 94.99 -28.49
N GLU A 48 55.64 95.03 -27.32
CA GLU A 48 55.33 94.13 -26.21
C GLU A 48 53.90 94.31 -25.71
N MET A 49 53.46 95.57 -25.55
CA MET A 49 52.08 95.89 -25.16
C MET A 49 51.07 95.34 -26.16
N ASN A 50 51.32 95.49 -27.47
CA ASN A 50 50.45 94.94 -28.51
C ASN A 50 50.42 93.41 -28.51
N SER A 51 51.56 92.75 -28.23
CA SER A 51 51.63 91.29 -28.09
C SER A 51 50.81 90.80 -26.89
N ILE A 52 51.00 91.42 -25.72
CA ILE A 52 50.27 91.08 -24.50
C ILE A 52 48.76 91.32 -24.68
N LEU A 53 48.38 92.41 -25.36
CA LEU A 53 46.98 92.70 -25.67
C LEU A 53 46.34 91.61 -26.54
N LEU A 54 47.07 91.10 -27.53
CA LEU A 54 46.58 90.03 -28.38
C LEU A 54 46.42 88.72 -27.61
N GLU A 55 47.43 88.35 -26.81
CA GLU A 55 47.41 87.16 -25.96
C GLU A 55 46.25 87.22 -24.95
N THR A 56 46.06 88.37 -24.30
CA THR A 56 44.94 88.60 -23.35
C THR A 56 43.59 88.42 -24.05
N LYS A 57 43.43 88.96 -25.27
CA LYS A 57 42.19 88.79 -26.04
C LYS A 57 41.95 87.34 -26.47
N THR A 58 43.00 86.56 -26.73
CA THR A 58 42.85 85.14 -27.07
C THR A 58 42.48 84.31 -25.86
N THR A 59 43.14 84.53 -24.71
CA THR A 59 42.84 83.80 -23.47
C THR A 59 41.46 84.15 -22.93
N GLU A 60 41.02 85.40 -23.03
CA GLU A 60 39.65 85.81 -22.66
C GLU A 60 38.58 85.05 -23.46
N ARG A 61 38.79 84.85 -24.77
CA ARG A 61 37.88 84.03 -25.59
C ARG A 61 37.89 82.56 -25.20
N GLU A 62 39.05 82.01 -24.87
CA GLU A 62 39.16 80.62 -24.40
C GLU A 62 38.45 80.42 -23.05
N ILE A 63 38.55 81.39 -22.14
CA ILE A 63 37.82 81.37 -20.86
C ILE A 63 36.32 81.34 -21.13
N HIS A 64 35.79 82.21 -21.99
CA HIS A 64 34.36 82.21 -22.32
C HIS A 64 33.89 80.88 -22.91
N LEU A 65 34.67 80.27 -23.82
CA LEU A 65 34.34 78.95 -24.37
C LEU A 65 34.33 77.85 -23.31
N GLN A 66 35.25 77.93 -22.34
CA GLN A 66 35.28 76.98 -21.22
C GLN A 66 34.09 77.19 -20.27
N ASP A 67 33.71 78.43 -20.00
CA ASP A 67 32.55 78.77 -19.16
C ASP A 67 31.25 78.19 -19.77
N ASP A 68 31.04 78.38 -21.09
CA ASP A 68 29.91 77.79 -21.80
C ASP A 68 29.89 76.25 -21.68
N ALA A 69 31.06 75.61 -21.84
CA ALA A 69 31.19 74.16 -21.67
C ALA A 69 30.94 73.69 -20.24
N ILE A 70 31.31 74.47 -19.22
CA ILE A 70 31.03 74.20 -17.81
C ILE A 70 29.52 74.27 -17.56
N GLU A 71 28.84 75.29 -18.09
CA GLU A 71 27.40 75.46 -17.91
C GLU A 71 26.60 74.30 -18.51
N VAL A 72 26.95 73.87 -19.73
CA VAL A 72 26.32 72.69 -20.37
C VAL A 72 26.52 71.42 -19.53
N LYS A 73 27.74 71.18 -19.02
CA LYS A 73 28.01 70.01 -18.18
C LYS A 73 27.27 70.08 -16.84
N LYS A 74 27.15 71.26 -16.25
CA LYS A 74 26.41 71.46 -15.00
C LYS A 74 24.94 71.09 -15.18
N TYR A 75 24.31 71.56 -16.26
CA TYR A 75 22.94 71.19 -16.59
C TYR A 75 22.78 69.67 -16.80
N GLN A 76 23.72 69.02 -17.48
CA GLN A 76 23.72 67.57 -17.66
C GLN A 76 23.82 66.83 -16.33
N CYS A 77 24.71 67.26 -15.42
CA CYS A 77 24.84 66.67 -14.09
C CYS A 77 23.55 66.82 -13.28
N GLU A 78 22.94 68.01 -13.26
CA GLU A 78 21.68 68.25 -12.55
C GLU A 78 20.54 67.35 -13.07
N ASN A 79 20.44 67.18 -14.39
CA ASN A 79 19.45 66.28 -14.99
C ASN A 79 19.70 64.81 -14.63
N LEU A 80 20.97 64.36 -14.65
CA LEU A 80 21.33 63.00 -14.23
C LEU A 80 21.04 62.77 -12.75
N GLU A 81 21.34 63.73 -11.88
CA GLU A 81 21.01 63.64 -10.46
C GLU A 81 19.50 63.53 -10.22
N ALA A 82 18.70 64.30 -10.96
CA ALA A 82 17.24 64.21 -10.87
C ALA A 82 16.74 62.82 -11.28
N GLN A 83 17.29 62.24 -12.35
CA GLN A 83 16.96 60.88 -12.79
C GLN A 83 17.38 59.82 -11.76
N VAL A 84 18.57 59.94 -11.17
CA VAL A 84 19.03 59.02 -10.11
C VAL A 84 18.10 59.06 -8.91
N ARG A 85 17.69 60.27 -8.47
CA ARG A 85 16.74 60.43 -7.36
C ARG A 85 15.38 59.81 -7.69
N ALA A 86 14.87 60.00 -8.91
CA ALA A 86 13.62 59.40 -9.36
C ALA A 86 13.70 57.86 -9.35
N LEU A 87 14.73 57.28 -9.96
CA LEU A 87 14.97 55.83 -9.98
C LEU A 87 15.13 55.23 -8.57
N TYR A 88 15.81 55.95 -7.67
CA TYR A 88 15.96 55.51 -6.29
C TYR A 88 14.62 55.49 -5.55
N SER A 89 13.79 56.52 -5.74
CA SER A 89 12.45 56.58 -5.14
C SER A 89 11.53 55.47 -5.66
N GLU A 90 11.61 55.15 -6.96
CA GLU A 90 10.85 54.05 -7.57
C GLU A 90 11.33 52.69 -7.06
N ASN A 91 12.64 52.47 -6.95
CA ASN A 91 13.19 51.24 -6.37
C ASN A 91 12.73 51.02 -4.92
N LEU A 92 12.71 52.09 -4.11
CA LEU A 92 12.19 52.01 -2.74
C LEU A 92 10.72 51.59 -2.73
N LYS A 93 9.90 52.18 -3.61
CA LYS A 93 8.49 51.85 -3.72
C LYS A 93 8.28 50.39 -4.13
N LEU A 94 8.98 49.93 -5.17
CA LEU A 94 8.91 48.55 -5.65
C LEU A 94 9.32 47.56 -4.57
N ARG A 95 10.34 47.88 -3.78
CA ARG A 95 10.75 47.04 -2.65
C ARG A 95 9.65 46.91 -1.60
N CYS A 96 9.02 48.03 -1.21
CA CYS A 96 7.92 47.99 -0.26
C CYS A 96 6.69 47.23 -0.80
N ASP A 97 6.38 47.37 -2.09
CA ASP A 97 5.28 46.64 -2.73
C ASP A 97 5.59 45.13 -2.78
N ALA A 98 6.84 44.75 -3.05
CA ALA A 98 7.28 43.36 -3.02
C ALA A 98 7.22 42.74 -1.61
N GLU A 99 7.67 43.47 -0.60
CA GLU A 99 7.57 43.06 0.81
C GLU A 99 6.11 42.83 1.22
N ARG A 100 5.20 43.75 0.85
CA ARG A 100 3.76 43.60 1.13
C ARG A 100 3.17 42.36 0.45
N ALA A 101 3.51 42.14 -0.82
CA ALA A 101 3.02 40.98 -1.56
C ALA A 101 3.52 39.66 -0.94
N GLN A 102 4.76 39.65 -0.44
CA GLN A 102 5.33 38.50 0.26
C GLN A 102 4.60 38.22 1.58
N GLU A 103 4.34 39.26 2.39
CA GLU A 103 3.59 39.12 3.64
C GLU A 103 2.16 38.60 3.41
N GLU A 104 1.48 39.10 2.38
CA GLU A 104 0.14 38.62 2.01
C GLU A 104 0.16 37.15 1.57
N PHE A 105 1.17 36.76 0.78
CA PHE A 105 1.36 35.38 0.37
C PHE A 105 1.60 34.45 1.57
N GLU A 106 2.45 34.83 2.51
CA GLU A 106 2.73 34.06 3.72
C GLU A 106 1.48 33.91 4.60
N MET A 107 0.70 34.97 4.75
CA MET A 107 -0.58 34.95 5.46
C MET A 107 -1.57 33.97 4.82
N ILE A 108 -1.70 34.01 3.49
CA ILE A 108 -2.56 33.09 2.73
C ILE A 108 -2.06 31.65 2.89
N LEU A 109 -0.75 31.42 2.80
CA LEU A 109 -0.13 30.10 2.96
C LEU A 109 -0.41 29.51 4.34
N ALA A 110 -0.21 30.30 5.41
CA ALA A 110 -0.50 29.90 6.78
C ALA A 110 -1.97 29.50 6.95
N ARG A 111 -2.89 30.33 6.47
CA ARG A 111 -4.33 30.04 6.49
C ARG A 111 -4.66 28.75 5.74
N ASN A 112 -4.07 28.53 4.57
CA ASN A 112 -4.30 27.33 3.77
C ASN A 112 -3.80 26.06 4.47
N ASN A 113 -2.62 26.15 5.11
CA ASN A 113 -2.06 25.05 5.90
C ASN A 113 -2.96 24.70 7.08
N GLU A 114 -3.50 25.68 7.81
CA GLU A 114 -4.48 25.43 8.87
C GLU A 114 -5.73 24.71 8.36
N TYR A 115 -6.26 25.11 7.20
CA TYR A 115 -7.40 24.41 6.59
C TYR A 115 -7.06 22.97 6.20
N ARG A 116 -5.85 22.73 5.65
CA ARG A 116 -5.40 21.37 5.31
C ARG A 116 -5.31 20.48 6.54
N GLU A 117 -4.75 20.98 7.65
CA GLU A 117 -4.69 20.23 8.89
C GLU A 117 -6.09 19.95 9.48
N LYS A 118 -7.01 20.91 9.41
CA LYS A 118 -8.43 20.70 9.77
C LYS A 118 -9.08 19.59 8.94
N ILE A 119 -8.87 19.60 7.63
CA ILE A 119 -9.39 18.56 6.73
C ILE A 119 -8.78 17.20 7.07
N LYS A 120 -7.47 17.14 7.32
CA LYS A 120 -6.77 15.92 7.68
C LYS A 120 -7.28 15.34 9.00
N ALA A 121 -7.47 16.18 10.02
CA ALA A 121 -8.06 15.79 11.29
C ALA A 121 -9.50 15.27 11.13
N HIS A 122 -10.32 15.97 10.33
CA HIS A 122 -11.69 15.53 10.07
C HIS A 122 -11.74 14.19 9.32
N LYS A 123 -10.89 14.01 8.30
CA LYS A 123 -10.75 12.72 7.62
C LYS A 123 -10.40 11.63 8.62
N HIS A 124 -9.39 11.83 9.46
CA HIS A 124 -9.00 10.84 10.47
C HIS A 124 -10.15 10.45 11.39
N LEU A 125 -10.90 11.43 11.91
CA LEU A 125 -12.09 11.17 12.74
C LEU A 125 -13.15 10.37 11.98
N PHE A 126 -13.38 10.68 10.70
CA PHE A 126 -14.31 9.94 9.86
C PHE A 126 -13.86 8.49 9.68
N TRP A 127 -12.59 8.25 9.37
CA TRP A 127 -12.01 6.91 9.26
C TRP A 127 -12.13 6.12 10.57
N GLU A 128 -11.85 6.74 11.71
CA GLU A 128 -12.02 6.09 13.02
C GLU A 128 -13.48 5.71 13.27
N MET A 129 -14.43 6.60 12.96
CA MET A 129 -15.86 6.34 13.12
C MET A 129 -16.34 5.22 12.20
N GLU A 130 -15.92 5.25 10.93
CA GLU A 130 -16.23 4.24 9.94
C GLU A 130 -15.65 2.87 10.35
N SER A 131 -14.41 2.82 10.83
CA SER A 131 -13.78 1.58 11.31
C SER A 131 -14.52 0.94 12.49
N LYS A 132 -15.16 1.75 13.33
CA LYS A 132 -15.97 1.31 14.48
C LYS A 132 -17.41 0.96 14.10
N MET A 133 -17.83 1.22 12.85
CA MET A 133 -19.17 0.89 12.40
C MET A 133 -19.38 -0.63 12.46
N PRO A 134 -20.54 -1.11 12.96
CA PRO A 134 -20.80 -2.55 13.09
C PRO A 134 -20.57 -3.34 11.80
N VAL A 135 -20.94 -2.75 10.66
CA VAL A 135 -20.74 -3.33 9.33
C VAL A 135 -19.26 -3.53 9.01
N MET A 136 -18.39 -2.57 9.33
CA MET A 136 -16.95 -2.69 9.08
C MET A 136 -16.30 -3.70 10.01
N ILE A 137 -16.68 -3.73 11.29
CA ILE A 137 -16.22 -4.73 12.26
C ILE A 137 -16.64 -6.13 11.82
N GLU A 138 -17.89 -6.30 11.40
CA GLU A 138 -18.40 -7.59 10.91
C GLU A 138 -17.70 -8.01 9.63
N LEU A 139 -17.49 -7.08 8.68
CA LEU A 139 -16.75 -7.35 7.45
C LEU A 139 -15.32 -7.82 7.76
N ALA A 140 -14.63 -7.17 8.70
CA ALA A 140 -13.29 -7.58 9.13
C ALA A 140 -13.29 -9.00 9.73
N LYS A 141 -14.27 -9.33 10.59
CA LYS A 141 -14.44 -10.68 11.14
C LYS A 141 -14.71 -11.71 10.05
N LYS A 142 -15.62 -11.41 9.11
CA LYS A 142 -15.95 -12.31 7.99
C LYS A 142 -14.73 -12.54 7.08
N LYS A 143 -13.94 -11.50 6.80
CA LYS A 143 -12.67 -11.61 6.06
C LYS A 143 -11.69 -12.53 6.79
N ALA A 144 -11.52 -12.38 8.10
CA ALA A 144 -10.65 -13.25 8.88
C ALA A 144 -11.10 -14.73 8.82
N VAL A 145 -12.39 -15.00 9.00
CA VAL A 145 -12.95 -16.36 8.86
C VAL A 145 -12.72 -16.94 7.47
N VAL A 146 -12.87 -16.13 6.42
CA VAL A 146 -12.60 -16.57 5.04
C VAL A 146 -11.13 -16.96 4.86
N GLU A 147 -10.19 -16.18 5.41
CA GLU A 147 -8.77 -16.52 5.34
C GLU A 147 -8.46 -17.80 6.13
N GLU A 148 -9.01 -17.97 7.34
CA GLU A 148 -8.85 -19.24 8.10
C GLU A 148 -9.45 -20.46 7.37
N LEU A 149 -10.57 -20.28 6.68
CA LEU A 149 -11.17 -21.35 5.89
C LEU A 149 -10.34 -21.69 4.65
N LYS A 150 -9.71 -20.68 4.03
CA LYS A 150 -8.76 -20.92 2.93
C LYS A 150 -7.56 -21.71 3.40
N THR A 151 -6.94 -21.35 4.53
CA THR A 151 -5.79 -22.09 5.05
C THR A 151 -6.14 -23.53 5.40
N LYS A 152 -7.26 -23.76 6.12
CA LYS A 152 -7.73 -25.13 6.43
C LYS A 152 -8.05 -25.94 5.18
N LYS A 153 -8.65 -25.31 4.18
CA LYS A 153 -8.93 -25.97 2.90
C LYS A 153 -7.63 -26.38 2.20
N GLU A 154 -6.62 -25.51 2.18
CA GLU A 154 -5.32 -25.80 1.60
C GLU A 154 -4.63 -26.95 2.36
N GLU A 155 -4.62 -26.92 3.70
CA GLU A 155 -4.11 -28.01 4.54
C GLU A 155 -4.79 -29.35 4.24
N LEU A 156 -6.13 -29.39 4.23
CA LEU A 156 -6.89 -30.60 3.91
C LEU A 156 -6.64 -31.08 2.48
N THR A 157 -6.49 -30.16 1.52
CA THR A 157 -6.18 -30.53 0.14
C THR A 157 -4.81 -31.17 0.03
N CYS A 158 -3.81 -30.64 0.74
CA CYS A 158 -2.47 -31.23 0.84
C CYS A 158 -2.50 -32.62 1.49
N ASP A 159 -3.25 -32.77 2.60
CA ASP A 159 -3.40 -34.05 3.30
C ASP A 159 -4.09 -35.12 2.44
N LEU A 160 -5.12 -34.74 1.67
CA LEU A 160 -5.83 -35.65 0.77
C LEU A 160 -5.04 -36.01 -0.50
N GLN A 161 -4.10 -35.16 -0.92
CA GLN A 161 -3.18 -35.50 -2.02
C GLN A 161 -2.01 -36.38 -1.56
N ASN A 162 -1.73 -36.40 -0.26
CA ASN A 162 -0.68 -37.21 0.31
C ASN A 162 -1.20 -38.62 0.65
N PRO A 163 -0.71 -39.70 0.01
CA PRO A 163 -1.07 -41.07 0.40
C PRO A 163 -0.66 -41.40 1.85
N GLU A 164 0.24 -40.61 2.44
CA GLU A 164 0.64 -40.66 3.85
C GLU A 164 -0.08 -39.64 4.75
N GLY A 165 -1.06 -38.90 4.23
CA GLY A 165 -1.85 -37.93 4.98
C GLY A 165 -2.66 -38.58 6.10
N SER A 166 -2.91 -37.84 7.18
CA SER A 166 -3.53 -38.36 8.40
C SER A 166 -4.89 -39.00 8.14
N VAL A 167 -5.75 -38.31 7.37
CA VAL A 167 -7.10 -38.78 7.01
C VAL A 167 -7.04 -40.03 6.14
N ILE A 168 -6.14 -40.06 5.15
CA ILE A 168 -5.98 -41.21 4.26
C ILE A 168 -5.45 -42.43 5.02
N LYS A 169 -4.47 -42.24 5.92
CA LYS A 169 -3.93 -43.30 6.77
C LYS A 169 -5.02 -43.91 7.66
N GLN A 170 -5.83 -43.09 8.32
CA GLN A 170 -6.92 -43.57 9.17
C GLN A 170 -7.94 -44.40 8.38
N VAL A 171 -8.39 -43.90 7.22
CA VAL A 171 -9.32 -44.64 6.35
C VAL A 171 -8.71 -45.96 5.87
N GLN A 172 -7.41 -45.96 5.54
CA GLN A 172 -6.72 -47.16 5.12
C GLN A 172 -6.63 -48.21 6.23
N GLU A 173 -6.40 -47.80 7.48
CA GLU A 173 -6.40 -48.66 8.67
C GLU A 173 -7.80 -49.24 8.97
N GLU A 174 -8.86 -48.45 8.85
CA GLU A 174 -10.23 -48.96 9.02
C GLU A 174 -10.59 -49.97 7.93
N ILE A 175 -10.17 -49.72 6.68
CA ILE A 175 -10.35 -50.67 5.57
C ILE A 175 -9.61 -51.98 5.85
N THR A 176 -8.39 -51.95 6.38
CA THR A 176 -7.65 -53.18 6.70
C THR A 176 -8.29 -53.93 7.86
N LEU A 177 -8.76 -53.23 8.89
CA LEU A 177 -9.48 -53.85 10.01
C LEU A 177 -10.76 -54.55 9.52
N LEU A 178 -11.60 -53.87 8.75
CA LEU A 178 -12.82 -54.46 8.21
C LEU A 178 -12.54 -55.65 7.29
N LYS A 179 -11.47 -55.60 6.48
CA LYS A 179 -11.05 -56.74 5.67
C LYS A 179 -10.71 -57.95 6.54
N THR A 180 -10.01 -57.76 7.65
CA THR A 180 -9.68 -58.86 8.58
C THR A 180 -10.92 -59.44 9.24
N GLU A 181 -11.86 -58.60 9.68
CA GLU A 181 -13.11 -59.05 10.30
C GLU A 181 -14.01 -59.81 9.32
N ILE A 182 -14.08 -59.35 8.06
CA ILE A 182 -14.79 -60.09 7.00
C ILE A 182 -14.16 -61.47 6.79
N THR A 183 -12.83 -61.58 6.78
CA THR A 183 -12.16 -62.89 6.62
C THR A 183 -12.41 -63.83 7.79
N THR A 184 -12.37 -63.33 9.03
CA THR A 184 -12.61 -64.18 10.21
C THR A 184 -14.06 -64.63 10.30
N LEU A 185 -15.02 -63.77 9.94
CA LEU A 185 -16.43 -64.14 9.87
C LEU A 185 -16.71 -65.15 8.76
N LYS A 186 -16.06 -65.02 7.59
CA LYS A 186 -16.14 -66.03 6.52
C LYS A 186 -15.67 -67.40 7.02
N ASP A 187 -14.49 -67.46 7.63
CA ASP A 187 -13.96 -68.71 8.19
C ASP A 187 -14.89 -69.33 9.25
N PHE A 188 -15.55 -68.49 10.05
CA PHE A 188 -16.53 -68.93 11.04
C PHE A 188 -17.80 -69.48 10.39
N ILE A 189 -18.31 -68.81 9.35
CA ILE A 189 -19.48 -69.25 8.57
C ILE A 189 -19.19 -70.59 7.91
N ASP A 190 -18.01 -70.75 7.30
CA ASP A 190 -17.62 -72.01 6.64
C ASP A 190 -17.61 -73.16 7.65
N LYS A 191 -16.98 -72.97 8.82
CA LYS A 191 -17.02 -73.95 9.93
C LYS A 191 -18.43 -74.29 10.40
N LYS A 192 -19.31 -73.31 10.52
CA LYS A 192 -20.72 -73.55 10.90
C LYS A 192 -21.50 -74.29 9.82
N THR A 193 -21.19 -74.02 8.56
CA THR A 193 -21.79 -74.68 7.41
C THR A 193 -21.39 -76.16 7.37
N ASP A 194 -20.13 -76.49 7.65
CA ASP A 194 -19.64 -77.87 7.75
C ASP A 194 -20.35 -78.64 8.88
N LEU A 195 -20.45 -78.05 10.08
CA LEU A 195 -21.15 -78.65 11.21
C LEU A 195 -22.64 -78.89 10.91
N LEU A 196 -23.29 -77.94 10.22
CA LEU A 196 -24.69 -78.09 9.81
C LEU A 196 -24.86 -79.27 8.85
N GLU A 197 -23.93 -79.45 7.92
CA GLU A 197 -23.95 -80.58 6.98
C GLU A 197 -23.76 -81.93 7.67
N GLU A 198 -22.90 -81.99 8.69
CA GLU A 198 -22.78 -83.17 9.55
C GLU A 198 -24.07 -83.48 10.31
N GLU A 199 -24.72 -82.46 10.90
CA GLU A 199 -25.99 -82.65 11.60
C GLU A 199 -27.13 -83.07 10.68
N LYS A 200 -27.18 -82.55 9.44
CA LYS A 200 -28.13 -83.02 8.41
C LYS A 200 -27.94 -84.51 8.11
N LYS A 201 -26.69 -84.97 7.99
CA LYS A 201 -26.38 -86.40 7.79
C LYS A 201 -26.83 -87.26 8.97
N LYS A 202 -26.62 -86.80 10.22
CA LYS A 202 -27.11 -87.50 11.42
C LYS A 202 -28.64 -87.56 11.47
N HIS A 203 -29.31 -86.43 11.21
CA HIS A 203 -30.78 -86.36 11.14
C HIS A 203 -31.35 -87.31 10.08
N ALA A 204 -30.72 -87.41 8.91
CA ALA A 204 -31.14 -88.33 7.86
C ALA A 204 -31.06 -89.80 8.30
N LYS A 205 -30.02 -90.17 9.07
CA LYS A 205 -29.88 -91.52 9.66
C LYS A 205 -30.99 -91.80 10.68
N LEU A 206 -31.18 -90.90 11.64
CA LEU A 206 -32.21 -91.03 12.67
C LEU A 206 -33.62 -91.13 12.08
N ARG A 207 -33.92 -90.34 11.03
CA ARG A 207 -35.23 -90.40 10.34
C ARG A 207 -35.48 -91.78 9.74
N LYS A 208 -34.47 -92.40 9.11
CA LYS A 208 -34.58 -93.77 8.57
C LYS A 208 -34.81 -94.79 9.69
N GLU A 209 -34.10 -94.67 10.81
CA GLU A 209 -34.29 -95.57 11.96
C GLU A 209 -35.69 -95.45 12.56
N ILE A 210 -36.20 -94.23 12.76
CA ILE A 210 -37.57 -93.99 13.24
C ILE A 210 -38.59 -94.60 12.28
N GLU A 211 -38.41 -94.44 10.97
CA GLU A 211 -39.31 -95.03 9.96
C GLU A 211 -39.33 -96.57 10.04
N VAL A 212 -38.16 -97.19 10.19
CA VAL A 212 -38.04 -98.65 10.37
C VAL A 212 -38.75 -99.09 11.65
N GLN A 213 -38.56 -98.39 12.77
CA GLN A 213 -39.24 -98.70 14.03
C GLN A 213 -40.76 -98.53 13.92
N ASN A 214 -41.25 -97.47 13.29
CA ASN A 214 -42.68 -97.25 13.07
C ASN A 214 -43.30 -98.39 12.24
N LYS A 215 -42.64 -98.86 11.18
CA LYS A 215 -43.10 -100.03 10.41
C LYS A 215 -43.14 -101.30 11.26
N ARG A 216 -42.15 -101.51 12.14
CA ARG A 216 -42.14 -102.64 13.09
C ARG A 216 -43.30 -102.54 14.09
N TYR A 217 -43.52 -101.37 14.69
CA TYR A 217 -44.62 -101.15 15.62
C TYR A 217 -45.98 -101.32 14.95
N ASP A 218 -46.19 -100.82 13.74
CA ASP A 218 -47.43 -101.03 12.98
C ASP A 218 -47.70 -102.52 12.70
N ALA A 219 -46.66 -103.28 12.33
CA ALA A 219 -46.79 -104.73 12.15
C ALA A 219 -47.15 -105.47 13.46
N ILE A 220 -46.55 -105.07 14.59
CA ILE A 220 -46.89 -105.61 15.92
C ILE A 220 -48.34 -105.28 16.27
N LEU A 221 -48.77 -104.02 16.08
CA LEU A 221 -50.13 -103.57 16.35
C LEU A 221 -51.15 -104.34 15.53
N LYS A 222 -50.91 -104.51 14.21
CA LYS A 222 -51.78 -105.32 13.33
C LYS A 222 -51.88 -106.77 13.81
N ARG A 223 -50.77 -107.38 14.22
CA ARG A 223 -50.76 -108.76 14.74
C ARG A 223 -51.56 -108.89 16.03
N LEU A 224 -51.35 -107.97 16.97
CA LEU A 224 -52.10 -107.93 18.24
C LEU A 224 -53.60 -107.72 17.99
N HIS A 225 -53.95 -106.84 17.04
CA HIS A 225 -55.34 -106.59 16.66
C HIS A 225 -56.01 -107.85 16.08
N CYS A 226 -55.32 -108.60 15.21
CA CYS A 226 -55.79 -109.90 14.71
C CYS A 226 -55.94 -110.93 15.84
N GLN A 227 -54.99 -111.01 16.77
CA GLN A 227 -55.08 -111.90 17.94
C GLN A 227 -56.30 -111.56 18.81
N LEU A 228 -56.52 -110.26 19.09
CA LEU A 228 -57.66 -109.77 19.86
C LEU A 228 -59.00 -110.10 19.19
N ASN A 229 -59.10 -109.88 17.87
CA ASN A 229 -60.30 -110.22 17.10
C ASN A 229 -60.59 -111.73 17.12
N LYS A 230 -59.55 -112.58 17.05
CA LYS A 230 -59.69 -114.03 17.17
C LYS A 230 -60.23 -114.44 18.54
N VAL A 231 -59.72 -113.84 19.61
CA VAL A 231 -60.22 -114.08 20.98
C VAL A 231 -61.68 -113.62 21.12
N HIS A 232 -62.05 -112.45 20.60
CA HIS A 232 -63.42 -111.97 20.62
C HIS A 232 -64.39 -112.87 19.83
N SER A 233 -63.98 -113.35 18.65
CA SER A 233 -64.78 -114.28 17.86
C SER A 233 -65.00 -115.60 18.60
N ASN A 234 -63.92 -116.18 19.14
CA ASN A 234 -64.00 -117.38 19.98
C ASN A 234 -64.95 -117.14 21.16
N LYS A 235 -64.82 -116.02 21.90
CA LYS A 235 -65.70 -115.70 23.03
C LYS A 235 -67.18 -115.69 22.64
N ARG A 236 -67.53 -115.10 21.48
CA ARG A 236 -68.91 -115.13 20.96
C ARG A 236 -69.37 -116.56 20.67
N GLN A 237 -68.51 -117.38 20.07
CA GLN A 237 -68.83 -118.78 19.77
C GLN A 237 -68.98 -119.65 21.02
N TRP A 238 -68.13 -119.46 22.03
CA TRP A 238 -68.30 -120.09 23.35
C TRP A 238 -69.62 -119.67 24.00
N HIS A 239 -69.97 -118.38 23.94
CA HIS A 239 -71.26 -117.89 24.44
C HIS A 239 -72.46 -118.55 23.73
N TRP A 240 -72.38 -118.67 22.39
CA TRP A 240 -73.41 -119.34 21.60
C TRP A 240 -73.54 -120.83 21.95
N ASN A 241 -72.42 -121.55 22.08
CA ASN A 241 -72.41 -122.94 22.49
C ASN A 241 -73.02 -123.14 23.90
N ILE A 242 -72.70 -122.25 24.84
CA ILE A 242 -73.30 -122.27 26.18
C ILE A 242 -74.81 -122.11 26.10
N GLN A 243 -75.32 -121.12 25.37
CA GLN A 243 -76.76 -120.93 25.19
C GLN A 243 -77.46 -122.15 24.55
N GLN A 244 -76.82 -122.80 23.57
CA GLN A 244 -77.36 -124.02 22.96
C GLN A 244 -77.39 -125.19 23.97
N LEU A 245 -76.33 -125.38 24.74
CA LEU A 245 -76.27 -126.40 25.79
C LEU A 245 -77.30 -126.14 26.91
N GLU A 246 -77.48 -124.89 27.32
CA GLU A 246 -78.51 -124.48 28.28
C GLU A 246 -79.92 -124.77 27.75
N LYS A 247 -80.18 -124.49 26.47
CA LYS A 247 -81.46 -124.80 25.82
C LYS A 247 -81.71 -126.31 25.74
N LYS A 248 -80.70 -127.09 25.38
CA LYS A 248 -80.76 -128.57 25.32
C LYS A 248 -80.94 -129.19 26.70
N ALA A 249 -80.30 -128.63 27.73
CA ALA A 249 -80.50 -129.03 29.12
C ALA A 249 -81.92 -128.71 29.61
N ALA A 250 -82.50 -127.57 29.19
CA ALA A 250 -83.88 -127.23 29.48
C ALA A 250 -84.89 -128.17 28.80
N GLU A 251 -84.63 -128.59 27.55
CA GLU A 251 -85.44 -129.60 26.83
C GLU A 251 -85.38 -130.98 27.50
N LEU A 252 -84.19 -131.45 27.89
CA LEU A 252 -84.02 -132.72 28.61
C LEU A 252 -84.73 -132.72 29.98
N ARG A 253 -84.73 -131.57 30.69
CA ARG A 253 -85.52 -131.42 31.93
C ARG A 253 -87.03 -131.49 31.68
N LYS A 254 -87.51 -131.10 30.49
CA LYS A 254 -88.94 -131.13 30.13
C LYS A 254 -89.43 -132.54 29.79
N CYS A 255 -88.57 -133.41 29.23
CA CYS A 255 -88.90 -134.80 28.87
C CYS A 255 -88.94 -135.77 30.06
N LEU A 256 -88.25 -135.47 31.17
CA LEU A 256 -88.22 -136.33 32.36
C LEU A 256 -89.41 -136.13 33.31
N GLY A 257 -90.32 -135.18 33.05
CA GLY A 257 -91.44 -134.84 33.93
C GLY A 257 -92.82 -135.44 33.59
N VAL A 258 -92.96 -136.30 32.57
CA VAL A 258 -94.29 -136.75 32.06
C VAL A 258 -94.46 -138.29 32.00
N ALA A 259 -93.53 -139.08 32.57
CA ALA A 259 -93.60 -140.56 32.49
C ALA A 259 -94.06 -141.28 33.80
N GLU A 260 -94.55 -140.56 34.82
CA GLU A 260 -94.96 -141.15 36.12
C GLU A 260 -96.48 -141.40 36.30
N LEU A 261 -97.33 -141.28 35.26
CA LEU A 261 -98.80 -141.48 35.43
C LEU A 261 -99.52 -142.30 34.35
N GLN A 262 -98.91 -143.34 33.78
CA GLN A 262 -99.68 -144.40 33.06
C GLN A 262 -98.85 -145.69 32.86
N ASN A 263 -98.89 -146.58 33.86
CA ASN A 263 -98.87 -148.04 33.71
C ASN A 263 -99.34 -148.67 35.04
N ILE A 264 -100.67 -148.84 35.10
CA ILE A 264 -101.34 -150.11 35.42
C ILE A 264 -101.36 -150.90 34.11
#